data_AF-A0A2G7GGH4-F1
#
_entry.id   AF-A0A2G7GGH4-F1
#
_cell.length_a   1.000
_cell.length_b   1.000
_cell.length_c   1.000
_cell.angle_alpha   90.00
_cell.angle_beta   90.00
_cell.angle_gamma   90.00
#
_symmetry.space_group_name_H-M   'P 1'
#
loop_
_entity.id
_entity.type
_entity.pdbx_description
1 polymer ?
#
loop_
_entity_poly.entity_id
_entity_poly.type
_entity_poly.pdbx_seq_one_letter_code
_entity_poly.pdbx_strand_id
1 'polypeptide(L)' 'MTTTLQRRESASLWERFCNWVTSTDNRLYVGWFGVLMIPTLLAATTCFIIAFIA' A
#
# COMPACT_ATOMS: atom_id res chain seq x y z
N MET A 1 -25.15 -5.90 -34.47
CA MET A 1 -23.84 -5.31 -34.12
C MET A 1 -23.98 -4.70 -32.73
N THR A 2 -23.67 -5.49 -31.71
CA THR A 2 -23.74 -5.08 -30.30
C THR A 2 -22.50 -4.26 -29.99
N THR A 3 -22.66 -2.95 -29.85
CA THR A 3 -21.63 -2.06 -29.35
C THR A 3 -21.44 -2.37 -27.87
N THR A 4 -20.52 -3.27 -27.55
CA THR A 4 -20.00 -3.41 -26.20
C THR A 4 -19.36 -2.09 -25.83
N LEU A 5 -20.10 -1.25 -25.10
CA LEU A 5 -19.57 -0.10 -24.38
C LEU A 5 -18.48 -0.66 -23.47
N GLN A 6 -17.25 -0.61 -23.96
CA GLN A 6 -16.04 -0.83 -23.20
C GLN A 6 -15.97 0.35 -22.24
N ARG A 7 -16.75 0.27 -21.16
CA ARG A 7 -16.63 1.12 -19.98
C ARG A 7 -15.24 0.80 -19.43
N ARG A 8 -14.23 1.47 -20.01
CA ARG A 8 -13.04 1.86 -19.27
C ARG A 8 -13.58 2.73 -18.16
N GLU A 9 -14.10 2.11 -17.11
CA GLU A 9 -14.00 2.71 -15.79
C GLU A 9 -12.52 2.93 -15.62
N SER A 10 -12.08 4.16 -15.87
CA SER A 10 -10.83 4.67 -15.35
C SER A 10 -10.90 4.42 -13.85
N ALA A 11 -10.39 3.27 -13.42
CA ALA A 11 -10.39 2.85 -12.03
C ALA A 11 -9.94 4.07 -11.23
N SER A 12 -10.78 4.47 -10.28
CA SER A 12 -10.53 5.68 -9.52
C SER A 12 -9.13 5.61 -8.91
N LEU A 13 -8.46 6.74 -8.71
CA LEU A 13 -7.14 6.75 -8.07
C LEU A 13 -7.13 5.95 -6.76
N TRP A 14 -8.25 5.99 -6.04
CA TRP A 14 -8.49 5.21 -4.84
C TRP A 14 -8.53 3.70 -5.10
N GLU A 15 -9.23 3.25 -6.13
CA GLU A 15 -9.31 1.84 -6.49
C GLU A 15 -7.96 1.29 -6.96
N ARG A 16 -7.18 2.09 -7.70
CA ARG A 16 -5.79 1.74 -8.07
C ARG A 16 -4.90 1.63 -6.82
N PHE A 17 -5.10 2.52 -5.84
CA PHE A 17 -4.38 2.44 -4.56
C PHE A 17 -4.77 1.18 -3.78
N CYS A 18 -6.06 0.88 -3.63
CA CYS A 18 -6.52 -0.34 -2.96
C CYS A 18 -5.93 -1.60 -3.60
N ASN A 19 -5.99 -1.69 -4.94
CA ASN A 19 -5.43 -2.81 -5.70
C ASN A 19 -3.91 -2.93 -5.54
N TRP A 20 -3.19 -1.81 -5.41
CA TRP A 20 -1.76 -1.83 -5.15
C TRP A 20 -1.43 -2.28 -3.72
N VAL A 21 -2.17 -1.77 -2.71
CA VAL A 21 -1.98 -2.15 -1.30
C VAL A 21 -2.16 -3.65 -1.11
N THR A 22 -3.14 -4.26 -1.78
CA THR A 22 -3.44 -5.70 -1.70
C THR A 22 -2.76 -6.55 -2.78
N SER A 23 -1.88 -5.97 -3.60
CA SER A 23 -1.18 -6.72 -4.65
C SER A 23 -0.18 -7.71 -4.06
N THR A 24 -0.23 -8.95 -4.54
CA THR A 24 0.72 -10.03 -4.22
C THR A 24 1.99 -9.97 -5.05
N ASP A 25 2.05 -9.11 -6.07
CA ASP A 25 3.23 -8.93 -6.92
C ASP A 25 4.27 -8.00 -6.29
N ASN A 26 3.89 -7.28 -5.22
CA ASN A 26 4.84 -6.50 -4.43
C ASN A 26 5.87 -7.43 -3.78
N ARG A 27 7.16 -7.10 -3.93
CA ARG A 27 8.27 -7.91 -3.37
C ARG A 27 8.16 -8.15 -1.86
N LEU A 28 7.55 -7.20 -1.16
CA LEU A 28 7.07 -7.31 0.21
C LEU A 28 5.58 -6.97 0.18
N TYR A 29 4.75 -7.91 0.62
CA TYR A 29 3.32 -7.69 0.72
C TYR A 29 3.00 -6.61 1.75
N VAL A 30 2.17 -5.64 1.37
CA VAL A 30 1.75 -4.54 2.24
C VAL A 30 0.47 -4.94 2.97
N GLY A 31 -0.65 -5.05 2.24
CA GLY A 31 -1.98 -5.24 2.82
C GLY A 31 -2.41 -4.09 3.74
N TRP A 32 -3.66 -4.12 4.21
CA TRP A 32 -4.18 -3.05 5.08
C TRP A 32 -3.47 -2.96 6.44
N PHE A 33 -2.98 -4.09 6.96
CA PHE A 33 -2.18 -4.10 8.17
C PHE A 33 -0.78 -3.47 7.94
N GLY A 34 -0.15 -3.74 6.79
CA GLY A 34 1.16 -3.17 6.46
C GLY A 34 1.16 -1.65 6.41
N VAL A 35 0.04 -1.03 6.02
CA VAL A 35 -0.12 0.44 6.02
C VAL A 35 0.11 1.04 7.41
N LEU A 36 -0.28 0.34 8.49
CA LEU A 36 -0.01 0.77 9.87
C LEU A 36 1.33 0.25 10.39
N MET A 37 1.68 -0.99 10.05
CA MET A 37 2.88 -1.66 10.56
C MET A 37 4.17 -0.98 10.08
N ILE A 38 4.26 -0.61 8.80
CA ILE A 38 5.46 0.01 8.23
C ILE A 38 5.84 1.31 8.95
N PRO A 39 4.94 2.32 9.06
CA PRO A 39 5.29 3.57 9.75
C PRO A 39 5.56 3.37 11.24
N THR A 40 4.83 2.49 11.93
CA THR A 40 5.03 2.26 13.37
C THR A 40 6.34 1.56 13.69
N LEU A 41 6.72 0.54 12.92
CA LEU A 41 8.01 -0.12 13.08
C LEU A 41 9.17 0.82 12.76
N LEU A 42 9.09 1.58 11.66
CA LEU A 42 10.14 2.53 11.30
C LEU A 42 10.34 3.60 12.38
N ALA A 43 9.25 4.16 12.91
CA ALA A 43 9.31 5.14 14.00
C ALA A 43 9.91 4.52 15.28
N ALA A 44 9.46 3.33 15.67
CA ALA A 44 9.96 2.62 16.85
C ALA A 44 11.45 2.28 16.72
N THR A 45 11.88 1.74 15.58
CA THR A 45 13.29 1.42 15.33
C THR A 45 14.16 2.68 15.35
N THR A 46 13.70 3.77 14.73
CA THR A 46 14.45 5.03 14.72
C THR A 46 14.60 5.59 16.14
N CYS A 47 13.50 5.62 16.91
CA CYS A 47 13.50 6.06 18.31
C CYS A 47 14.44 5.20 19.17
N PHE A 48 14.36 3.88 19.03
CA PHE A 48 15.23 2.95 19.74
C PHE A 48 16.72 3.20 19.46
N ILE A 49 17.09 3.38 18.19
CA ILE A 49 18.48 3.66 17.79
C ILE A 49 18.97 4.97 18.40
N ILE A 50 18.16 6.04 18.34
CA ILE A 50 18.54 7.35 18.89
C ILE A 50 18.71 7.27 20.40
N ALA A 51 17.72 6.70 21.11
CA ALA A 51 17.74 6.61 22.57
C ALA A 51 18.85 5.68 23.11
N PHE A 52 19.38 4.78 22.28
CA PHE A 52 20.48 3.89 22.67
C PHE A 52 21.86 4.51 22.41
N ILE A 53 22.01 5.32 21.37
CA ILE A 53 23.30 5.90 20.97
C ILE A 53 23.58 7.25 21.64
N ALA A 54 22.57 8.12 21.70
CA ALA A 54 22.68 9.50 22.20
C ALA A 54 21.97 9.64 23.55
#